data_AF-A0A933YC82-F1
#
_entry.id   AF-A0A933YC82-F1
#
_cell.length_a   1.000
_cell.length_b   1.000
_cell.length_c   1.000
_cell.angle_alpha   90.00
_cell.angle_beta   90.00
_cell.angle_gamma   90.00
#
_symmetry.space_group_name_H-M   'P 1'
#
loop_
_entity.id
_entity.type
_entity.pdbx_description
1 polymer ?
#
loop_
_entity_poly.entity_id
_entity_poly.type
_entity_poly.pdbx_seq_one_letter_code
_entity_poly.pdbx_strand_id
1 'polypeptide(L)'
;PENTDHPTQKPEKLLAKIILASSRPGDFVFDPFSGSGTTAVVATKLRRHFLGIELDETYTCLALKRLRLAETDNSIQGYSDGVFWERNTLQDQSESKRSKTQPSDNTISLFHESDHSK
;
A
#
# COMPACT_ATOMS: atom_id res chain seq x y z
N PRO A 1 12.05 -7.82 -7.09
CA PRO A 1 13.19 -8.25 -6.25
C PRO A 1 13.70 -7.06 -5.42
N GLU A 2 13.63 -7.15 -4.10
CA GLU A 2 14.06 -6.11 -3.16
C GLU A 2 15.58 -6.12 -2.87
N ASN A 3 16.32 -7.03 -3.52
CA ASN A 3 17.77 -7.11 -3.42
C ASN A 3 18.41 -6.02 -4.30
N THR A 4 19.10 -5.07 -3.67
CA THR A 4 19.98 -4.11 -4.32
C THR A 4 21.42 -4.34 -3.88
N ASP A 5 22.38 -3.70 -4.54
CA ASP A 5 23.82 -3.75 -4.20
C ASP A 5 24.15 -3.16 -2.81
N HIS A 6 23.15 -2.70 -2.04
CA HIS A 6 23.32 -2.20 -0.68
C HIS A 6 23.20 -3.33 0.35
N PRO A 7 24.25 -3.62 1.15
CA PRO A 7 24.29 -4.78 2.04
C PRO A 7 23.20 -4.79 3.14
N THR A 8 22.57 -3.64 3.45
CA THR A 8 21.62 -3.49 4.57
C THR A 8 20.32 -2.74 4.20
N GLN A 9 19.75 -2.95 3.02
CA GLN A 9 18.45 -2.35 2.69
C GLN A 9 17.33 -2.90 3.58
N LYS A 10 16.64 -2.03 4.33
CA LYS A 10 15.45 -2.41 5.10
C LYS A 10 14.29 -2.76 4.14
N PRO A 11 13.49 -3.81 4.43
CA PRO A 11 12.34 -4.14 3.61
C PRO A 11 11.23 -3.08 3.64
N GLU A 12 10.65 -2.74 2.48
CA GLU A 12 9.55 -1.80 2.34
C GLU A 12 8.32 -2.25 3.14
N LYS A 13 8.03 -3.55 3.14
CA LYS A 13 6.89 -4.11 3.91
C LYS A 13 7.02 -3.82 5.41
N LEU A 14 8.24 -3.79 5.95
CA LEU A 14 8.47 -3.46 7.37
C LEU A 14 8.17 -1.98 7.63
N LEU A 15 8.75 -1.08 6.83
CA LEU A 15 8.54 0.37 6.98
C LEU A 15 7.07 0.75 6.74
N ALA A 16 6.39 0.07 5.81
CA ALA A 16 4.98 0.31 5.51
C ALA A 16 4.10 0.06 6.75
N LYS A 17 4.35 -1.01 7.50
CA LYS A 17 3.64 -1.27 8.76
C LYS A 17 3.83 -0.15 9.78
N ILE A 18 5.06 0.32 9.95
CA ILE A 18 5.39 1.37 10.92
C ILE A 18 4.70 2.69 10.52
N ILE A 19 4.82 3.09 9.25
CA ILE A 19 4.24 4.34 8.75
C ILE A 19 2.70 4.30 8.81
N LEU A 20 2.06 3.18 8.42
CA LEU A 20 0.61 3.04 8.49
C LEU A 20 0.08 3.07 9.92
N ALA A 21 0.82 2.48 10.87
CA ALA A 21 0.45 2.48 12.28
C ALA A 21 0.62 3.85 12.96
N SER A 22 1.51 4.70 12.42
CA SER A 22 1.96 5.93 13.10
C SER A 22 1.57 7.23 12.40
N SER A 23 0.93 7.16 11.22
CA SER A 23 0.63 8.34 10.40
C SER A 23 -0.58 8.14 9.49
N ARG A 24 -1.21 9.24 9.10
CA ARG A 24 -2.26 9.31 8.08
C ARG A 24 -1.70 9.80 6.74
N PRO A 25 -2.39 9.56 5.61
CA PRO A 25 -2.05 10.22 4.36
C PRO A 25 -1.95 11.74 4.54
N GLY A 26 -0.93 12.37 3.95
CA GLY A 26 -0.62 13.79 4.10
C GLY A 26 0.21 14.15 5.34
N ASP A 27 0.40 13.25 6.30
CA ASP A 27 1.32 13.50 7.42
C ASP A 27 2.79 13.46 6.94
N PHE A 28 3.69 13.93 7.80
CA PHE A 28 5.12 14.07 7.51
C PHE A 28 5.96 13.01 8.24
N VAL A 29 6.87 12.35 7.52
CA VAL A 29 7.79 11.34 8.05
C VAL A 29 9.24 11.85 8.00
N PHE A 30 9.91 11.90 9.15
CA PHE A 30 11.31 12.32 9.25
C PHE A 30 12.24 11.11 9.51
N ASP A 31 13.33 11.02 8.77
CA ASP A 31 14.36 9.99 8.92
C ASP A 31 15.77 10.62 8.87
N PRO A 32 16.46 10.78 10.01
CA PRO A 32 17.79 11.40 10.05
C PRO A 32 18.92 10.50 9.54
N PHE A 33 18.66 9.21 9.28
CA PHE A 33 19.64 8.22 8.82
C PHE A 33 19.06 7.40 7.67
N SER A 34 18.69 8.13 6.60
CA SER A 34 17.82 7.60 5.55
C SER A 34 18.46 6.50 4.70
N GLY A 35 19.79 6.42 4.65
CA GLY A 35 20.54 5.38 3.92
C GLY A 35 20.09 5.31 2.46
N SER A 36 19.73 4.10 2.01
CA SER A 36 19.19 3.88 0.67
C SER A 36 17.75 4.38 0.45
N GLY A 37 17.16 5.12 1.39
CA GLY A 37 15.92 5.86 1.20
C GLY A 37 14.63 5.05 1.33
N THR A 38 14.64 3.86 1.94
CA THR A 38 13.41 3.04 2.07
C THR A 38 12.27 3.81 2.75
N THR A 39 12.55 4.62 3.78
CA THR A 39 11.51 5.43 4.46
C THR A 39 10.86 6.43 3.49
N ALA A 40 11.65 7.16 2.71
CA ALA A 40 11.17 8.12 1.70
C ALA A 40 10.34 7.45 0.60
N VAL A 41 10.82 6.30 0.11
CA VAL A 41 10.11 5.47 -0.88
C VAL A 41 8.75 5.06 -0.34
N VAL A 42 8.70 4.43 0.83
CA VAL A 42 7.44 3.94 1.39
C VAL A 42 6.49 5.09 1.75
N ALA A 43 7.01 6.19 2.30
CA ALA A 43 6.21 7.39 2.56
C ALA A 43 5.55 7.91 1.28
N THR A 44 6.30 7.99 0.17
CA THR A 44 5.79 8.41 -1.14
C THR A 44 4.69 7.49 -1.65
N LYS A 45 4.94 6.17 -1.65
CA LYS A 45 3.96 5.16 -2.08
C LYS A 45 2.67 5.22 -1.26
N LEU A 46 2.80 5.51 0.03
CA LEU A 46 1.69 5.66 0.97
C LEU A 46 1.11 7.08 1.01
N ARG A 47 1.53 8.02 0.15
CA ARG A 47 0.98 9.41 0.12
C ARG A 47 1.25 10.20 1.40
N ARG A 48 2.46 10.07 1.96
CA ARG A 48 2.98 10.92 3.05
C ARG A 48 4.06 11.86 2.49
N HIS A 49 4.21 13.01 3.13
CA HIS A 49 5.39 13.85 2.94
C HIS A 49 6.57 13.27 3.73
N PHE A 50 7.80 13.59 3.35
CA PHE A 50 8.97 13.12 4.08
C PHE A 50 10.14 14.10 4.02
N LEU A 51 11.07 13.92 4.95
CA LEU A 51 12.42 14.49 4.90
C LEU A 51 13.41 13.42 5.38
N GLY A 52 14.38 13.11 4.52
CA GLY A 52 15.48 12.21 4.83
C GLY A 52 16.78 12.98 4.87
N ILE A 53 17.66 12.65 5.81
CA ILE A 53 19.06 13.10 5.82
C ILE A 53 19.95 11.89 5.61
N GLU A 54 20.97 12.05 4.78
CA GLU A 54 22.02 11.05 4.56
C GLU A 54 23.34 11.80 4.33
N LEU A 55 24.43 11.27 4.89
CA LEU A 55 25.76 11.85 4.80
C LEU A 55 26.53 11.31 3.58
N ASP A 56 26.31 10.03 3.25
CA ASP A 56 26.97 9.38 2.13
C ASP A 56 26.31 9.74 0.79
N GLU A 57 27.08 10.31 -0.12
CA GLU A 57 26.60 10.74 -1.44
C GLU A 57 26.15 9.56 -2.32
N THR A 58 26.79 8.40 -2.19
CA THR A 58 26.43 7.19 -2.93
C THR A 58 25.06 6.69 -2.50
N TYR A 59 24.80 6.68 -1.19
CA TYR A 59 23.48 6.31 -0.65
C TYR A 59 22.41 7.34 -1.00
N THR A 60 22.75 8.62 -0.99
CA THR A 60 21.86 9.69 -1.46
C THR A 60 21.46 9.48 -2.93
N CYS A 61 22.42 9.19 -3.82
CA CYS A 61 22.15 8.88 -5.23
C CYS A 61 21.23 7.66 -5.39
N LEU A 62 21.47 6.60 -4.62
CA LEU A 62 20.63 5.40 -4.63
C LEU A 62 19.21 5.71 -4.14
N ALA A 63 19.07 6.48 -3.05
CA ALA A 63 17.79 6.90 -2.50
C ALA A 63 16.99 7.71 -3.53
N LEU A 64 17.61 8.68 -4.20
CA LEU A 64 16.98 9.49 -5.25
C LEU A 64 16.50 8.64 -6.44
N LYS A 65 17.32 7.67 -6.89
CA LYS A 65 16.92 6.73 -7.94
C LYS A 65 15.67 5.94 -7.54
N ARG A 66 15.65 5.39 -6.33
CA ARG A 66 14.52 4.60 -5.82
C ARG A 66 13.27 5.46 -5.61
N LEU A 67 13.43 6.68 -5.10
CA LEU A 67 12.35 7.63 -4.91
C LEU A 67 11.65 7.96 -6.24
N ARG A 68 12.43 8.22 -7.30
CA ARG A 68 11.88 8.50 -8.63
C ARG A 68 11.07 7.33 -9.19
N LEU A 69 11.47 6.08 -8.93
CA LEU A 69 10.69 4.91 -9.32
C LEU A 69 9.36 4.85 -8.54
N ALA A 70 9.39 5.19 -7.25
CA ALA A 70 8.22 5.17 -6.37
C ALA A 70 7.14 6.20 -6.75
N GLU A 71 7.50 7.28 -7.44
CA GLU A 71 6.54 8.25 -8.00
C GLU A 71 5.67 7.63 -9.09
N THR A 72 6.21 6.66 -9.83
CA THR A 72 5.51 5.96 -10.92
C THR A 72 4.89 4.62 -10.49
N ASP A 73 5.48 3.96 -9.50
CA ASP A 73 5.01 2.68 -8.96
C ASP A 73 4.81 2.79 -7.44
N ASN A 74 3.54 2.83 -7.04
CA ASN A 74 3.14 2.91 -5.63
C ASN A 74 2.90 1.54 -4.97
N SER A 75 3.20 0.44 -5.67
CA SER A 75 2.97 -0.91 -5.13
C SER A 75 3.96 -1.23 -4.00
N ILE A 76 3.46 -1.89 -2.95
CA ILE A 76 4.27 -2.43 -1.85
C ILE A 76 3.99 -3.92 -1.78
N GLN A 77 5.05 -4.73 -1.77
CA GLN A 77 4.91 -6.18 -1.82
C GLN A 77 4.03 -6.71 -0.66
N GLY A 78 2.94 -7.37 -1.03
CA GLY A 78 1.98 -7.96 -0.09
C GLY A 78 1.12 -6.95 0.66
N TYR A 79 0.99 -5.72 0.15
CA TYR A 79 0.03 -4.72 0.62
C TYR A 79 -0.87 -4.30 -0.55
N SER A 80 -2.17 -4.52 -0.44
CA SER A 80 -3.16 -4.12 -1.44
C SER A 80 -4.51 -3.89 -0.79
N ASP A 81 -5.33 -3.00 -1.38
CA ASP A 81 -6.69 -2.71 -0.92
C ASP A 81 -6.78 -2.34 0.58
N GLY A 82 -5.73 -1.70 1.11
CA GLY A 82 -5.65 -1.26 2.50
C GLY A 82 -5.20 -2.33 3.51
N VAL A 83 -4.94 -3.56 3.08
CA VAL A 83 -4.60 -4.69 3.96
C VAL A 83 -3.29 -5.37 3.56
N PHE A 84 -2.59 -5.93 4.55
CA PHE A 84 -1.42 -6.78 4.30
C PHE A 84 -1.87 -8.22 4.14
N TRP A 85 -1.50 -8.82 3.01
CA TRP A 85 -1.75 -10.22 2.73
C TRP A 85 -0.60 -11.10 3.21
N GLU A 86 -0.94 -12.32 3.62
CA GLU A 86 0.02 -13.36 3.94
C GLU A 86 0.67 -13.92 2.66
N ARG A 87 1.75 -14.68 2.83
CA ARG A 87 2.36 -15.35 1.67
C ARG A 87 1.41 -16.46 1.20
N ASN A 88 1.28 -16.64 -0.11
CA ASN A 88 0.46 -17.68 -0.76
C ASN A 88 -1.07 -17.53 -0.71
N THR A 89 -1.63 -16.41 -0.26
CA THR A 89 -3.09 -16.15 -0.27
C THR A 89 -3.60 -15.55 -1.60
N LEU A 90 -2.90 -15.81 -2.71
CA LEU A 90 -3.28 -15.25 -4.02
C LEU A 90 -4.67 -15.72 -4.47
N GLN A 91 -5.06 -16.93 -4.08
CA GLN A 91 -6.36 -17.50 -4.41
C GLN A 91 -7.48 -16.72 -3.69
N ASP A 92 -7.29 -16.41 -2.41
CA ASP A 92 -8.21 -15.63 -1.57
C ASP A 92 -8.39 -14.18 -2.05
N GLN A 93 -7.35 -13.60 -2.67
CA GLN A 93 -7.43 -12.27 -3.29
C GLN A 93 -8.38 -12.23 -4.49
N SER A 94 -8.46 -13.32 -5.27
CA SER A 94 -9.32 -13.40 -6.45
C SER A 94 -10.82 -13.47 -6.09
N GLU A 95 -11.12 -14.10 -4.95
CA GLU A 95 -12.49 -14.26 -4.43
C GLU A 95 -13.03 -12.95 -3.84
N SER A 96 -12.20 -12.21 -3.10
CA SER A 96 -12.58 -10.91 -2.52
C SER A 96 -12.83 -9.82 -3.58
N LYS A 97 -12.15 -9.88 -4.74
CA LYS A 97 -12.42 -8.98 -5.87
C LYS A 97 -13.73 -9.31 -6.60
N ARG A 98 -14.09 -10.60 -6.71
CA ARG A 98 -15.35 -11.04 -7.33
C ARG A 98 -16.58 -10.60 -6.54
N SER A 99 -16.53 -10.55 -5.21
CA SER A 99 -17.68 -10.12 -4.40
C SER A 99 -17.95 -8.61 -4.46
N LYS A 100 -16.94 -7.77 -4.76
CA LYS A 100 -17.08 -6.31 -4.83
C LYS A 100 -17.55 -5.75 -6.19
N THR A 101 -17.65 -6.58 -7.23
CA THR A 101 -17.90 -6.10 -8.62
C THR A 101 -19.35 -6.25 -9.08
N GLN A 102 -20.32 -6.49 -8.19
CA GLN A 102 -21.74 -6.48 -8.55
C GLN A 102 -22.44 -5.26 -7.95
N PRO A 103 -22.79 -4.23 -8.74
CA PRO A 103 -23.87 -3.33 -8.33
C PRO A 103 -25.17 -4.12 -8.48
N SER A 104 -25.76 -4.56 -7.37
CA SER A 104 -27.07 -5.21 -7.40
C SER A 104 -28.15 -4.15 -7.59
N ASP A 105 -28.37 -3.74 -8.85
CA ASP A 105 -29.69 -3.29 -9.27
C ASP A 105 -30.61 -4.50 -9.25
N ASN A 106 -31.32 -4.67 -8.14
CA ASN A 106 -32.45 -5.59 -8.08
C ASN A 106 -33.59 -4.92 -7.32
N THR A 107 -34.39 -4.17 -8.08
CA THR A 107 -35.81 -3.95 -7.80
C THR A 107 -36.46 -5.32 -7.63
N ILE A 108 -36.60 -5.77 -6.39
CA ILE A 108 -37.47 -6.90 -6.06
C ILE A 108 -38.77 -6.30 -5.52
N SER A 109 -39.72 -6.16 -6.43
CA SER A 109 -41.15 -6.00 -6.15
C SER A 109 -41.64 -7.27 -5.46
N LEU A 110 -41.57 -7.29 -4.13
CA LEU A 110 -42.29 -8.26 -3.30
C LEU A 110 -43.69 -7.68 -3.05
N PHE A 111 -44.73 -8.51 -3.16
CA PHE A 111 -46.17 -8.27 -2.91
C PHE A 111 -47.07 -7.97 -4.14
N HIS A 112 -47.39 -9.02 -4.88
CA HIS A 112 -48.76 -9.43 -5.27
C HIS A 112 -48.74 -10.96 -5.21
N GLU A 113 -49.71 -11.71 -4.69
CA GLU A 113 -51.18 -11.66 -4.69
C GLU A 113 -51.61 -12.58 -3.52
N SER A 114 -52.74 -12.45 -2.83
CA SER A 114 -54.03 -12.91 -3.35
C SER A 114 -55.15 -12.74 -2.29
N ASP A 115 -56.34 -12.53 -2.82
CA ASP A 115 -57.66 -12.43 -2.19
C ASP A 115 -57.96 -13.42 -1.05
N HIS A 116 -58.71 -12.96 -0.04
CA HIS A 116 -59.88 -13.69 0.46
C HIS A 116 -60.90 -12.76 1.16
N SER A 117 -62.03 -12.58 0.48
CA SER A 117 -63.41 -12.47 0.99
C SER A 117 -63.63 -12.63 2.50
N LYS A 118 -64.13 -11.58 3.16
CA LYS A 118 -65.46 -11.51 3.80
C LYS A 118 -65.79 -10.09 4.25
#